data_AF-A0AAX6GIP6-F1
#
_entry.id   AF-A0AAX6GIP6-F1
#
_cell.length_a   1.000
_cell.length_b   1.000
_cell.length_c   1.000
_cell.angle_alpha   90.00
_cell.angle_beta   90.00
_cell.angle_gamma   90.00
#
_symmetry.space_group_name_H-M   'P 1'
#
loop_
_entity.id
_entity.type
_entity.pdbx_description
1 polymer ?
#
loop_
_entity_poly.entity_id
_entity_poly.type
_entity_poly.pdbx_seq_one_letter_code
_entity_poly.pdbx_strand_id
1 'polypeptide(L)'
;MQYLERRECEYDTKTSVDFYKEEMFSHSVTGVLVFTSTPDKESNKYYLGPAPLEEMARQIATATGPCGNNREYLFLLEKAMFDIDHEDDYVIELANEVRRVLGRQKERRRRRQPIFPSSLTSLSCILTPSRKPPPWIRDDNYC
;
A
#
# COMPACT_ATOMS: atom_id res chain seq x y z
N MET A 1 -6.15 18.39 16.88
CA MET A 1 -5.57 17.27 17.66
C MET A 1 -6.44 16.01 17.62
N GLN A 2 -7.69 16.03 18.06
CA GLN A 2 -8.59 14.85 18.07
C GLN A 2 -8.74 14.10 16.73
N TYR A 3 -8.62 14.77 15.58
CA TYR A 3 -8.62 14.10 14.28
C TYR A 3 -7.40 13.17 14.10
N LEU A 4 -6.20 13.67 14.40
CA LEU A 4 -4.96 12.89 14.26
C LEU A 4 -4.91 11.75 15.27
N GLU A 5 -5.45 11.94 16.47
CA GLU A 5 -5.50 10.89 17.49
C GLU A 5 -6.40 9.71 17.11
N ARG A 6 -7.42 9.95 16.26
CA ARG A 6 -8.23 8.87 15.70
C ARG A 6 -7.56 8.19 14.53
N ARG A 7 -7.02 8.99 13.60
CA ARG A 7 -6.40 8.47 12.38
C ARG A 7 -5.11 7.70 12.66
N GLU A 8 -4.26 8.24 13.53
CA GLU A 8 -2.94 7.69 13.87
C GLU A 8 -2.98 6.85 15.17
N CYS A 9 -4.15 6.31 15.54
CA CYS A 9 -4.34 5.57 16.79
C CYS A 9 -3.58 4.24 16.88
N GLU A 10 -3.04 3.77 15.76
CA GLU A 10 -2.31 2.51 15.66
C GLU A 10 -0.80 2.66 15.89
N TYR A 11 -0.29 3.89 15.97
CA TYR A 11 1.11 4.19 16.32
C TYR A 11 1.31 4.24 17.84
N ASP A 12 2.45 3.77 18.31
CA ASP A 12 2.75 3.67 19.75
C ASP A 12 3.47 4.91 20.31
N THR A 13 4.06 5.74 19.44
CA THR A 13 4.95 6.82 19.84
C THR A 13 4.53 8.14 19.18
N LYS A 14 4.45 9.19 20.00
CA LYS A 14 4.14 10.56 19.59
C LYS A 14 5.26 11.47 20.09
N THR A 15 6.08 11.99 19.17
CA THR A 15 7.26 12.80 19.50
C THR A 15 7.17 14.19 18.89
N SER A 16 7.76 15.16 19.58
CA SER A 16 7.93 16.53 19.09
C SER A 16 9.37 16.66 18.61
N VAL A 17 9.54 16.95 17.33
CA VAL A 17 10.86 17.12 16.70
C VAL A 17 10.94 18.49 16.05
N ASP A 18 12.16 18.97 15.85
CA ASP A 18 12.38 20.19 15.10
C ASP A 18 12.71 19.85 13.65
N PHE A 19 12.04 20.52 12.72
CA PHE A 19 12.15 20.30 11.28
C PHE A 19 13.16 21.26 10.68
N TYR A 20 14.07 20.72 9.86
CA TYR A 20 15.12 21.46 9.17
C TYR A 20 14.93 21.35 7.67
N LYS A 21 15.12 22.45 6.96
CA LYS A 21 15.27 22.45 5.51
C LYS A 21 16.72 22.19 5.15
N GLU A 22 16.95 21.52 4.03
CA GLU A 22 18.27 21.12 3.54
C GLU A 22 19.27 22.29 3.43
N GLU A 23 18.78 23.47 3.06
CA GLU A 23 19.61 24.68 2.88
C GLU A 23 19.87 25.47 4.18
N MET A 24 19.28 25.07 5.31
CA MET A 24 19.32 25.84 6.56
C MET A 24 19.99 25.06 7.69
N PHE A 25 21.06 25.61 8.25
CA PHE A 25 21.72 25.09 9.46
C PHE A 25 20.96 25.41 10.77
N SER A 26 19.74 25.97 10.66
CA SER A 26 18.85 26.26 11.79
C SER A 26 17.46 25.72 11.52
N HIS A 27 16.79 25.25 12.57
CA HIS A 27 15.42 24.74 12.52
C HIS A 27 14.49 25.68 11.74
N SER A 28 13.80 25.14 10.73
CA SER A 28 12.80 25.87 9.96
C SER A 28 11.46 25.93 10.68
N VAL A 29 11.10 24.88 11.41
CA VAL A 29 9.90 24.82 12.25
C VAL A 29 10.22 23.99 13.48
N THR A 30 9.95 24.52 14.67
CA THR A 30 10.12 23.78 15.93
C THR A 30 8.81 23.15 16.38
N GLY A 31 8.87 22.03 17.10
CA GLY A 31 7.69 21.43 17.71
C GLY A 31 6.77 20.68 16.74
N VAL A 32 7.32 20.14 15.65
CA VAL A 32 6.57 19.32 14.69
C VAL A 32 6.24 17.99 15.33
N LEU A 33 4.97 17.63 15.27
CA LEU A 33 4.48 16.38 15.84
C LEU A 33 4.66 15.23 14.85
N VAL A 34 5.34 14.16 15.27
CA VAL A 34 5.57 12.95 14.48
C VAL A 34 5.00 11.75 15.22
N PHE A 35 4.23 10.94 14.50
CA PHE A 35 3.73 9.65 14.95
C PHE A 35 4.61 8.56 14.37
N THR A 36 5.18 7.73 15.24
CA THR A 36 6.07 6.64 14.85
C THR A 36 5.66 5.36 15.55
N SER A 37 6.02 4.25 14.94
CA SER A 37 5.84 2.90 15.48
C SER A 37 7.20 2.33 15.88
N THR A 38 7.29 1.73 17.07
CA THR A 38 8.50 1.02 17.49
C THR A 38 8.50 -0.43 17.00
N PRO A 39 9.68 -1.10 17.02
CA PRO A 39 9.80 -2.54 16.80
C PRO A 39 9.26 -3.43 17.92
N ASP A 40 8.73 -2.85 19.00
CA ASP A 40 8.20 -3.61 20.13
C ASP A 40 6.83 -4.21 19.77
N LYS A 41 6.75 -5.53 19.76
CA LYS A 41 5.54 -6.26 19.34
C LYS A 41 4.41 -6.20 20.36
N GLU A 42 4.71 -5.90 21.62
CA GLU A 42 3.69 -5.76 22.67
C GLU A 42 2.92 -4.45 22.50
N SER A 43 3.63 -3.35 22.26
CA SER A 43 3.02 -2.04 22.01
C SER A 43 2.54 -1.86 20.56
N ASN A 44 3.25 -2.42 19.59
CA ASN A 44 2.91 -2.38 18.17
C ASN A 44 2.63 -3.78 17.61
N LYS A 45 1.39 -4.22 17.77
CA LYS A 45 0.89 -5.50 17.24
C LYS A 45 0.98 -5.63 15.71
N TYR A 46 1.15 -4.54 14.98
CA TYR A 46 1.24 -4.53 13.52
C TYR A 46 2.67 -4.60 12.99
N TYR A 47 3.68 -4.55 13.87
CA TYR A 47 5.07 -4.70 13.46
C TYR A 47 5.40 -6.13 13.03
N LEU A 48 5.58 -6.33 11.72
CA LEU A 48 5.92 -7.65 11.14
C LEU A 48 7.42 -7.97 11.22
N GLY A 49 8.27 -6.97 11.43
CA GLY A 49 9.71 -7.11 11.40
C GLY A 49 10.35 -6.88 10.03
N PRO A 50 11.68 -6.91 9.95
CA PRO A 50 12.39 -6.85 8.67
C PRO A 50 12.07 -8.08 7.84
N ALA A 51 11.94 -7.88 6.52
CA ALA A 51 11.66 -8.96 5.58
C ALA A 51 12.51 -8.80 4.31
N PRO A 52 12.79 -9.88 3.57
CA PRO A 52 13.46 -9.78 2.28
C PRO A 52 12.62 -8.99 1.27
N LEU A 53 13.30 -8.24 0.39
CA LEU A 53 12.66 -7.36 -0.62
C LEU A 53 11.56 -8.06 -1.43
N GLU A 54 11.84 -9.27 -1.94
CA GLU A 54 10.89 -10.03 -2.76
C GLU A 54 9.64 -10.44 -1.96
N GLU A 55 9.77 -10.72 -0.66
CA GLU A 55 8.63 -11.09 0.18
C GLU A 55 7.74 -9.89 0.46
N MET A 56 8.33 -8.75 0.80
CA MET A 56 7.61 -7.49 0.98
C MET A 56 6.88 -7.11 -0.30
N ALA A 57 7.57 -7.15 -1.44
CA ALA A 57 6.96 -6.82 -2.72
C ALA A 57 5.80 -7.75 -3.10
N ARG A 58 5.91 -9.06 -2.82
CA ARG A 58 4.83 -10.02 -3.03
C ARG A 58 3.61 -9.71 -2.16
N GLN A 59 3.84 -9.37 -0.89
CA GLN A 59 2.78 -8.96 0.03
C GLN A 59 2.11 -7.67 -0.45
N ILE A 60 2.88 -6.61 -0.74
CA ILE A 60 2.38 -5.32 -1.21
C ILE A 60 1.59 -5.45 -2.51
N ALA A 61 2.08 -6.25 -3.48
CA ALA A 61 1.43 -6.44 -4.77
C ALA A 61 0.02 -7.03 -4.69
N THR A 62 -0.29 -7.76 -3.61
CA THR A 62 -1.56 -8.51 -3.45
C THR A 62 -2.43 -8.03 -2.30
N ALA A 63 -1.87 -7.35 -1.30
CA ALA A 63 -2.60 -6.83 -0.16
C ALA A 63 -3.63 -5.76 -0.56
N THR A 64 -4.79 -5.81 0.08
CA THR A 64 -5.90 -4.85 -0.11
C THR A 64 -6.55 -4.63 1.25
N GLY A 65 -6.83 -3.38 1.58
CA GLY A 65 -7.52 -2.98 2.81
C GLY A 65 -8.73 -2.07 2.52
N PRO A 66 -9.37 -1.52 3.56
CA PRO A 66 -10.50 -0.61 3.41
C PRO A 66 -10.20 0.62 2.54
N CYS A 67 -8.94 1.07 2.55
CA CYS A 67 -8.47 2.25 1.81
C CYS A 67 -7.97 1.93 0.39
N GLY A 68 -8.15 0.70 -0.11
CA GLY A 68 -7.71 0.31 -1.45
C GLY A 68 -6.51 -0.65 -1.45
N ASN A 69 -5.79 -0.70 -2.57
CA ASN A 69 -4.71 -1.66 -2.74
C ASN A 69 -3.37 -1.11 -2.23
N ASN A 70 -2.60 -1.94 -1.51
CA ASN A 70 -1.35 -1.50 -0.90
C ASN A 70 -0.29 -1.05 -1.93
N ARG A 71 -0.31 -1.60 -3.15
CA ARG A 71 0.62 -1.18 -4.22
C ARG A 71 0.42 0.28 -4.63
N GLU A 72 -0.81 0.79 -4.55
CA GLU A 72 -1.12 2.18 -4.94
C GLU A 72 -0.52 3.15 -3.93
N TYR A 73 -0.57 2.82 -2.64
CA TYR A 73 0.10 3.58 -1.59
C TYR A 73 1.61 3.73 -1.88
N LEU A 74 2.29 2.62 -2.18
CA LEU A 74 3.73 2.65 -2.48
C LEU A 74 4.06 3.50 -3.72
N PHE A 75 3.29 3.39 -4.80
CA PHE A 75 3.54 4.17 -6.02
C PHE A 75 3.23 5.67 -5.84
N LEU A 76 2.24 6.01 -5.02
CA LEU A 76 1.97 7.40 -4.68
C LEU A 76 3.08 7.98 -3.81
N LEU A 77 3.66 7.20 -2.89
CA LEU A 77 4.81 7.60 -2.09
C LEU A 77 6.03 7.87 -2.98
N GLU A 78 6.40 6.90 -3.82
CA GLU A 78 7.51 7.05 -4.79
C GLU A 78 7.33 8.29 -5.68
N LYS A 79 6.12 8.50 -6.21
CA LYS A 79 5.80 9.69 -7.02
C LYS A 79 5.93 10.99 -6.21
N ALA A 80 5.40 11.03 -4.99
CA ALA A 80 5.45 12.23 -4.15
C ALA A 80 6.89 12.60 -3.78
N MET A 81 7.75 11.62 -3.54
CA MET A 81 9.18 11.81 -3.26
C MET A 81 9.93 12.32 -4.50
N PHE A 82 9.63 11.76 -5.67
CA PHE A 82 10.14 12.26 -6.95
C PHE A 82 9.71 13.71 -7.24
N ASP A 83 8.43 14.03 -7.02
CA ASP A 83 7.88 15.37 -7.30
C ASP A 83 8.54 16.48 -6.46
N ILE A 84 9.12 16.14 -5.30
CA ILE A 84 9.84 17.07 -4.41
C ILE A 84 11.38 16.99 -4.57
N ASP A 85 11.88 16.26 -5.56
CA ASP A 85 13.32 16.05 -5.82
C ASP A 85 14.07 15.42 -4.64
N HIS A 86 13.38 14.56 -3.86
CA HIS A 86 13.94 13.89 -2.68
C HIS A 86 13.60 12.40 -2.71
N GLU A 87 14.17 11.72 -3.70
CA GLU A 87 14.03 10.29 -3.93
C GLU A 87 14.67 9.43 -2.82
N ASP A 88 14.11 8.24 -2.60
CA ASP A 88 14.66 7.24 -1.67
C ASP A 88 14.91 5.93 -2.41
N ASP A 89 16.17 5.50 -2.43
CA ASP A 89 16.64 4.31 -3.14
C ASP A 89 15.85 3.06 -2.74
N TYR A 90 15.52 2.92 -1.46
CA TYR A 90 14.80 1.75 -0.95
C TYR A 90 13.34 1.75 -1.39
N VAL A 91 12.68 2.92 -1.37
CA VAL A 91 11.31 3.06 -1.90
C VAL A 91 11.24 2.74 -3.38
N ILE A 92 12.21 3.23 -4.17
CA ILE A 92 12.31 2.98 -5.61
C ILE A 92 12.57 1.50 -5.89
N GLU A 93 13.52 0.89 -5.17
CA GLU A 93 13.85 -0.53 -5.31
C GLU A 93 12.62 -1.41 -5.02
N LEU A 94 11.93 -1.13 -3.92
CA LEU A 94 10.72 -1.87 -3.53
C LEU A 94 9.58 -1.68 -4.56
N ALA A 95 9.37 -0.46 -5.06
CA ALA A 95 8.36 -0.18 -6.08
C ALA A 95 8.64 -0.94 -7.38
N ASN A 96 9.89 -0.99 -7.80
CA ASN A 96 10.32 -1.74 -8.98
C ASN A 96 10.12 -3.26 -8.81
N GLU A 97 10.44 -3.80 -7.64
CA GLU A 97 10.21 -5.21 -7.35
C GLU A 97 8.70 -5.54 -7.34
N VAL A 98 7.84 -4.66 -6.80
CA VAL A 98 6.38 -4.80 -6.88
C VAL A 98 5.90 -4.81 -8.34
N ARG A 99 6.38 -3.89 -9.19
CA ARG A 99 6.07 -3.90 -10.63
C ARG A 99 6.47 -5.21 -11.30
N ARG A 100 7.65 -5.75 -10.95
CA ARG A 100 8.13 -7.05 -11.45
C ARG A 100 7.21 -8.19 -11.06
N VAL A 101 6.79 -8.26 -9.79
CA VAL A 101 5.85 -9.27 -9.30
C VAL A 101 4.52 -9.21 -10.08
N LEU A 102 3.97 -8.01 -10.29
CA LEU A 102 2.73 -7.82 -11.05
C LEU A 102 2.87 -8.23 -12.52
N GLY A 103 4.02 -7.93 -13.15
CA GLY A 103 4.34 -8.37 -14.50
C GLY A 103 4.31 -9.90 -14.63
N ARG A 104 4.99 -10.61 -13.72
CA ARG A 104 4.97 -12.08 -13.66
C ARG A 104 3.56 -12.64 -13.48
N GLN A 105 2.73 -12.02 -12.65
CA GLN A 105 1.34 -12.45 -12.45
C GLN A 105 0.49 -12.27 -13.72
N LYS A 106 0.65 -11.16 -14.43
CA LYS A 106 -0.05 -10.90 -15.70
C LYS A 106 0.33 -11.93 -16.76
N GLU A 107 1.62 -12.25 -16.89
CA GLU A 107 2.11 -13.26 -17.83
C GLU A 107 1.55 -14.64 -17.52
N ARG A 108 1.57 -15.06 -16.24
CA ARG A 108 0.99 -16.34 -15.81
C ARG A 108 -0.51 -16.44 -16.10
N ARG A 109 -1.25 -15.33 -15.97
CA ARG A 109 -2.67 -15.27 -16.34
C ARG A 109 -2.86 -15.41 -17.86
N ARG A 110 -2.05 -14.72 -18.67
CA ARG A 110 -2.10 -14.84 -20.14
C ARG A 110 -1.82 -16.27 -20.62
N ARG A 111 -0.79 -16.93 -20.09
CA ARG A 111 -0.46 -18.33 -20.43
C ARG A 111 -1.54 -19.34 -20.04
N ARG A 112 -2.37 -19.00 -19.04
CA ARG A 112 -3.46 -19.86 -18.56
C ARG A 112 -4.80 -19.60 -19.24
N GLN A 113 -4.94 -18.53 -20.02
CA GLN A 113 -6.16 -18.31 -20.80
C GLN A 113 -6.17 -19.29 -21.98
N PRO A 114 -7.24 -20.10 -22.15
CA PRO A 114 -7.37 -20.95 -23.32
C PRO A 114 -7.41 -20.08 -24.58
N ILE A 115 -6.57 -20.40 -25.56
CA ILE A 115 -6.59 -19.79 -26.88
C ILE A 115 -7.85 -20.31 -27.58
N PHE A 116 -8.94 -19.55 -27.54
CA PHE A 116 -10.09 -19.84 -28.37
C PHE A 116 -9.79 -19.35 -29.80
N PRO A 117 -9.84 -20.22 -30.83
CA PRO A 117 -9.66 -19.78 -32.20
C PRO A 117 -10.77 -18.82 -32.59
N SER A 118 -10.42 -17.73 -33.28
CA SER A 118 -11.31 -16.62 -33.66
C SER A 118 -12.39 -16.97 -34.70
N SER A 119 -12.72 -18.25 -34.91
CA SER A 119 -13.61 -18.72 -35.97
C SER A 119 -14.92 -19.35 -35.49
N LEU A 120 -15.32 -19.17 -34.24
CA LEU A 120 -16.64 -19.60 -33.77
C LEU A 120 -17.38 -18.44 -33.11
N THR A 121 -17.87 -17.52 -33.95
CA THR A 121 -19.07 -16.75 -33.62
C THR A 121 -20.29 -17.68 -33.71
N SER A 122 -21.23 -17.46 -32.79
CA SER A 122 -22.53 -18.15 -32.65
C SER A 122 -22.53 -19.35 -31.71
N LEU A 123 -22.85 -19.10 -30.45
CA LEU A 123 -24.19 -19.41 -29.91
C LEU A 123 -24.30 -18.83 -28.50
N SER A 124 -25.38 -18.09 -28.28
CA SER A 124 -25.75 -17.51 -27.00
C SER A 124 -25.97 -18.61 -25.96
N CYS A 125 -25.48 -18.44 -24.74
CA CYS A 125 -26.08 -19.06 -23.57
C CYS A 125 -26.00 -18.09 -22.39
N ILE A 126 -27.16 -17.50 -22.13
CA ILE A 126 -27.52 -16.74 -20.95
C ILE A 126 -27.33 -17.63 -19.72
N LEU A 127 -26.45 -17.25 -18.81
CA LEU A 127 -26.49 -17.66 -17.41
C LEU A 127 -25.92 -16.52 -16.58
N THR A 128 -26.80 -15.66 -16.08
CA THR A 128 -26.50 -14.73 -14.99
C THR A 128 -26.55 -15.49 -13.67
N PRO A 129 -25.45 -15.61 -12.90
CA PRO A 129 -25.55 -16.03 -11.51
C PRO A 129 -25.84 -14.78 -10.68
N SER A 130 -27.06 -14.70 -10.14
CA SER A 130 -27.44 -13.76 -9.08
C SER A 130 -26.50 -13.94 -7.88
N ARG A 131 -25.53 -13.03 -7.72
CA ARG A 131 -24.71 -12.95 -6.53
C ARG A 131 -25.39 -11.99 -5.56
N LYS A 132 -26.19 -12.53 -4.65
CA LYS A 132 -26.49 -11.79 -3.41
C LYS A 132 -25.16 -11.56 -2.68
N PRO A 133 -24.84 -10.32 -2.25
CA PRO A 133 -23.63 -10.08 -1.49
C PRO A 133 -23.71 -10.79 -0.12
N PRO A 134 -22.58 -11.29 0.42
CA PRO A 134 -22.52 -11.90 1.75
C PRO A 134 -22.82 -10.88 2.87
N PRO A 135 -23.30 -11.33 4.04
CA PRO A 135 -23.95 -10.49 5.06
C PRO A 135 -23.00 -9.61 5.90
N TRP A 136 -21.81 -9.29 5.42
CA TRP A 136 -20.81 -8.50 6.17
C TRP A 136 -20.78 -7.02 5.78
N ILE A 137 -21.84 -6.51 5.14
CA ILE A 137 -22.04 -5.07 5.00
C ILE A 137 -22.71 -4.56 6.29
N ARG A 138 -21.87 -4.19 7.25
CA ARG A 138 -22.05 -3.35 8.46
C ARG A 138 -20.68 -3.44 9.17
N ASP A 139 -19.89 -2.39 9.35
CA ASP A 139 -20.23 -1.02 9.70
C ASP A 139 -19.30 0.00 9.04
N ASP A 140 -19.89 1.09 8.54
CA ASP A 140 -19.23 2.33 8.14
C ASP A 140 -18.64 3.06 9.36
N ASN A 141 -17.61 2.50 10.00
CA ASN A 141 -16.81 3.19 11.02
C ASN A 141 -15.40 2.58 11.08
N TYR A 142 -14.58 2.91 10.08
CA TYR A 142 -13.13 3.01 10.24
C TYR A 142 -12.72 4.43 9.84
N CYS A 143 -12.93 5.33 10.80
CA CYS A 143 -12.21 6.57 11.05
C CYS A 143 -12.35 6.89 12.54
#